data_AF-A0A8E2JAF2-F1
#
_entry.id   AF-A0A8E2JAF2-F1
#
_cell.length_a   1.000
_cell.length_b   1.000
_cell.length_c   1.000
_cell.angle_alpha   90.00
_cell.angle_beta   90.00
_cell.angle_gamma   90.00
#
_symmetry.space_group_name_H-M   'P 1'
#
loop_
_entity.id
_entity.type
_entity.pdbx_description
1 polymer ?
#
loop_
_entity_poly.entity_id
_entity_poly.type
_entity_poly.pdbx_seq_one_letter_code
_entity_poly.pdbx_strand_id
1 'polypeptide(L)'
;MGALTGTPADPSNEVATKELLWELGKVLPEADLSLFWKFAPHLRPKLMDEATRQKFLGSSLLVGLEMALESNTVDIKTYLYPRVPAQVSELLNNIIPKPMRDAYGADVSLDSLNAVCDFIATDPHGSQLIPPGTTAIDCCRPQDARVKFYVVSRNRSFDHIAAIMTLGGRKTADFPTSAQLPPQNEDGAANDGGPNPNGLSFSFNIQPRRALPDVKAYFDVAKHAKSDMAAAEAVIGFLERHGRGRYARRT
;
A
#
# COMPACT_ATOMS: atom_id res chain seq x y z
N MET A 1 -14.80 1.51 -14.74
CA MET A 1 -14.07 0.98 -15.92
C MET A 1 -14.65 1.66 -17.15
N GLY A 2 -13.84 1.98 -18.16
CA GLY A 2 -14.32 2.65 -19.37
C GLY A 2 -14.55 1.66 -20.52
N ALA A 3 -15.09 2.16 -21.64
CA ALA A 3 -15.43 1.32 -22.80
C ALA A 3 -14.21 0.66 -23.48
N LEU A 4 -13.01 1.24 -23.33
CA LEU A 4 -11.78 0.73 -23.94
C LEU A 4 -11.01 -0.25 -23.05
N THR A 5 -11.42 -0.43 -21.80
CA THR A 5 -10.69 -1.25 -20.84
C THR A 5 -10.53 -2.69 -21.33
N GLY A 6 -9.28 -3.17 -21.36
CA GLY A 6 -8.94 -4.53 -21.78
C GLY A 6 -8.81 -4.71 -23.29
N THR A 7 -9.13 -3.68 -24.08
CA THR A 7 -8.87 -3.66 -25.53
C THR A 7 -7.41 -3.30 -25.81
N PRO A 8 -6.90 -3.48 -27.04
CA PRO A 8 -5.55 -2.98 -27.41
C PRO A 8 -5.36 -1.48 -27.21
N ALA A 9 -6.43 -0.68 -27.19
CA ALA A 9 -6.36 0.76 -26.96
C ALA A 9 -6.18 1.13 -25.47
N ASP A 10 -6.63 0.28 -24.55
CA ASP A 10 -6.41 0.46 -23.10
C ASP A 10 -6.30 -0.89 -22.37
N PRO A 11 -5.22 -1.66 -22.63
CA PRO A 11 -5.09 -3.04 -22.12
C PRO A 11 -4.91 -3.10 -20.60
N SER A 12 -4.57 -1.97 -19.96
CA SER A 12 -4.27 -1.88 -18.53
C SER A 12 -5.18 -0.92 -17.77
N ASN A 13 -6.33 -0.56 -18.35
CA ASN A 13 -7.33 0.32 -17.72
C ASN A 13 -6.76 1.67 -17.23
N GLU A 14 -5.80 2.24 -17.95
CA GLU A 14 -5.18 3.51 -17.59
C GLU A 14 -6.01 4.70 -18.01
N VAL A 15 -6.65 4.65 -19.18
CA VAL A 15 -7.28 5.82 -19.81
C VAL A 15 -8.48 6.26 -18.98
N ALA A 16 -9.43 5.35 -18.76
CA ALA A 16 -10.63 5.64 -18.00
C ALA A 16 -10.33 6.02 -16.54
N THR A 17 -9.29 5.43 -15.95
CA THR A 17 -8.91 5.73 -14.56
C THR A 17 -8.25 7.11 -14.44
N LYS A 18 -7.42 7.50 -15.42
CA LYS A 18 -6.83 8.85 -15.50
C LYS A 18 -7.88 9.92 -15.77
N GLU A 19 -8.87 9.63 -16.61
CA GLU A 19 -10.02 10.50 -16.85
C GLU A 19 -10.84 10.71 -15.58
N LEU A 20 -11.16 9.62 -14.84
CA LEU A 20 -11.83 9.72 -13.55
C LEU A 20 -11.04 10.61 -12.57
N LEU A 21 -9.73 10.42 -12.46
CA LEU A 21 -8.88 11.25 -11.60
C LEU A 21 -8.91 12.72 -12.01
N TRP A 22 -8.85 13.00 -13.31
CA TRP A 22 -8.94 14.36 -13.84
C TRP A 22 -10.26 15.03 -13.48
N GLU A 23 -11.39 14.34 -13.63
CA GLU A 23 -12.69 14.87 -13.23
C GLU A 23 -12.81 15.05 -11.71
N LEU A 24 -12.31 14.11 -10.91
CA LEU A 24 -12.28 14.24 -9.46
C LEU A 24 -11.48 15.47 -9.02
N GLY A 25 -10.35 15.76 -9.66
CA GLY A 25 -9.54 16.95 -9.38
C GLY A 25 -10.24 18.28 -9.68
N LYS A 26 -11.27 18.29 -10.53
CA LYS A 26 -12.10 19.49 -10.77
C LYS A 26 -13.17 19.70 -9.70
N VAL A 27 -13.65 18.61 -9.10
CA VAL A 27 -14.79 18.62 -8.17
C VAL A 27 -14.31 18.66 -6.71
N LEU A 28 -13.13 18.13 -6.41
CA LEU A 28 -12.54 18.08 -5.07
C LEU A 28 -11.46 19.17 -4.94
N PRO A 29 -11.76 20.32 -4.30
CA PRO A 29 -10.87 21.49 -4.29
C PRO A 29 -9.55 21.25 -3.55
N GLU A 30 -9.53 20.30 -2.60
CA GLU A 30 -8.34 19.95 -1.82
C GLU A 30 -7.45 18.91 -2.51
N ALA A 31 -7.90 18.34 -3.63
CA ALA A 31 -7.13 17.32 -4.35
C ALA A 31 -5.97 17.96 -5.12
N ASP A 32 -4.77 17.47 -4.87
CA ASP A 32 -3.58 17.82 -5.65
C ASP A 32 -3.06 16.58 -6.38
N LEU A 33 -3.24 16.57 -7.71
CA LEU A 33 -2.85 15.46 -8.57
C LEU A 33 -1.42 15.61 -9.12
N SER A 34 -0.68 16.68 -8.78
CA SER A 34 0.62 16.99 -9.36
C SER A 34 1.63 15.84 -9.17
N LEU A 35 1.65 15.24 -7.99
CA LEU A 35 2.50 14.09 -7.71
C LEU A 35 2.09 12.86 -8.50
N PHE A 36 0.79 12.59 -8.64
CA PHE A 36 0.33 11.47 -9.46
C PHE A 36 0.88 11.60 -10.89
N TRP A 37 0.76 12.78 -11.51
CA TRP A 37 1.24 13.00 -12.87
C TRP A 37 2.76 12.89 -13.02
N LYS A 38 3.52 13.23 -11.97
CA LYS A 38 4.98 13.05 -11.95
C LYS A 38 5.40 11.60 -11.76
N PHE A 39 4.73 10.84 -10.88
CA PHE A 39 5.11 9.48 -10.55
C PHE A 39 4.55 8.42 -11.51
N ALA A 40 3.34 8.62 -12.04
CA ALA A 40 2.65 7.61 -12.84
C ALA A 40 3.45 7.11 -14.06
N PRO A 41 4.18 7.97 -14.82
CA PRO A 41 5.01 7.50 -15.93
C PRO A 41 6.14 6.55 -15.49
N HIS A 42 6.72 6.77 -14.31
CA HIS A 42 7.83 5.96 -13.78
C HIS A 42 7.34 4.61 -13.22
N LEU A 43 6.14 4.58 -12.66
CA LEU A 43 5.54 3.41 -12.01
C LEU A 43 4.62 2.60 -12.91
N ARG A 44 4.48 2.99 -14.19
CA ARG A 44 3.73 2.23 -15.19
C ARG A 44 4.38 0.85 -15.41
N PRO A 45 3.62 -0.26 -15.39
CA PRO A 45 4.15 -1.58 -15.72
C PRO A 45 4.78 -1.62 -17.11
N LYS A 46 6.02 -2.09 -17.21
CA LYS A 46 6.75 -2.23 -18.49
C LYS A 46 6.41 -3.54 -19.19
N LEU A 47 5.31 -3.54 -19.95
CA LEU A 47 4.82 -4.70 -20.71
C LEU A 47 5.38 -4.72 -22.14
N MET A 48 6.69 -4.98 -22.25
CA MET A 48 7.47 -4.81 -23.49
C MET A 48 7.17 -5.85 -24.59
N ASP A 49 6.84 -7.08 -24.19
CA ASP A 49 6.58 -8.20 -25.09
C ASP A 49 5.23 -8.87 -24.77
N GLU A 50 4.72 -9.68 -25.70
CA GLU A 50 3.41 -10.32 -25.57
C GLU A 50 3.35 -11.32 -24.41
N ALA A 51 4.42 -12.07 -24.14
CA ALA A 51 4.44 -13.04 -23.04
C ALA A 51 4.36 -12.33 -21.68
N THR A 52 5.11 -11.25 -21.50
CA THR A 52 5.03 -10.38 -20.31
C THR A 52 3.65 -9.74 -20.20
N ARG A 53 3.10 -9.25 -21.32
CA ARG A 53 1.75 -8.67 -21.34
C ARG A 53 0.71 -9.66 -20.85
N GLN A 54 0.62 -10.84 -21.47
CA GLN A 54 -0.33 -11.90 -21.09
C GLN A 54 -0.19 -12.32 -19.63
N LYS A 55 1.05 -12.47 -19.14
CA LYS A 55 1.32 -12.88 -17.76
C LYS A 55 0.90 -11.85 -16.71
N PHE A 56 0.99 -10.56 -17.05
CA PHE A 56 0.78 -9.45 -16.12
C PHE A 56 -0.40 -8.54 -16.51
N LEU A 57 -1.37 -9.08 -17.26
CA LEU A 57 -2.62 -8.40 -17.61
C LEU A 57 -3.37 -7.93 -16.35
N GLY A 58 -4.10 -6.82 -16.49
CA GLY A 58 -4.98 -6.27 -15.44
C GLY A 58 -4.82 -4.76 -15.26
N SER A 59 -5.68 -4.18 -14.40
CA SER A 59 -5.70 -2.73 -14.15
C SER A 59 -4.38 -2.27 -13.53
N SER A 60 -3.70 -1.32 -14.15
CA SER A 60 -2.42 -0.73 -13.68
C SER A 60 -2.61 0.39 -12.66
N LEU A 61 -3.84 0.86 -12.50
CA LEU A 61 -4.24 1.91 -11.57
C LEU A 61 -5.48 1.49 -10.77
N LEU A 62 -5.56 1.99 -9.55
CA LEU A 62 -6.77 1.97 -8.73
C LEU A 62 -6.88 3.30 -7.98
N VAL A 63 -8.09 3.83 -7.85
CA VAL A 63 -8.37 5.07 -7.10
C VAL A 63 -9.07 4.71 -5.80
N GLY A 64 -8.50 5.14 -4.68
CA GLY A 64 -9.14 5.13 -3.38
C GLY A 64 -9.62 6.52 -3.01
N LEU A 65 -10.85 6.61 -2.51
CA LEU A 65 -11.41 7.82 -1.92
C LEU A 65 -11.52 7.56 -0.41
N GLU A 66 -10.90 8.41 0.39
CA GLU A 66 -10.89 8.29 1.85
C GLU A 66 -11.63 9.48 2.47
N MET A 67 -12.60 9.18 3.33
CA MET A 67 -13.29 10.19 4.14
C MET A 67 -12.99 9.90 5.60
N ALA A 68 -12.25 10.80 6.24
CA ALA A 68 -12.02 10.69 7.67
C ALA A 68 -13.28 11.13 8.44
N LEU A 69 -13.61 10.44 9.54
CA LEU A 69 -14.83 10.69 10.32
C LEU A 69 -15.00 12.16 10.75
N GLU A 70 -13.88 12.82 11.08
CA GLU A 70 -13.84 14.21 11.55
C GLU A 70 -13.57 15.21 10.42
N SER A 71 -13.51 14.75 9.16
CA SER A 71 -13.24 15.60 8.00
C SER A 71 -14.45 15.67 7.07
N ASN A 72 -14.74 16.88 6.60
CA ASN A 72 -15.69 17.10 5.51
C ASN A 72 -15.01 17.05 4.12
N THR A 73 -13.76 16.59 4.06
CA THR A 73 -12.99 16.45 2.82
C THR A 73 -12.93 14.99 2.37
N VAL A 74 -12.81 14.81 1.05
CA VAL A 74 -12.50 13.53 0.44
C VAL A 74 -11.04 13.56 0.02
N ASP A 75 -10.22 12.70 0.60
CA ASP A 75 -8.83 12.51 0.20
C ASP A 75 -8.77 11.49 -0.95
N ILE A 76 -7.97 11.79 -1.96
CA ILE A 76 -7.72 10.87 -3.07
C ILE A 76 -6.39 10.14 -2.85
N LYS A 77 -6.37 8.85 -3.14
CA LYS A 77 -5.16 8.03 -3.18
C LYS A 77 -5.13 7.19 -4.45
N THR A 78 -4.02 7.25 -5.17
CA THR A 78 -3.83 6.46 -6.39
C THR A 78 -2.88 5.32 -6.13
N TYR A 79 -3.31 4.10 -6.42
CA TYR A 79 -2.48 2.90 -6.41
C TYR A 79 -1.95 2.66 -7.82
N LEU A 80 -0.66 2.31 -7.93
CA LEU A 80 0.02 1.99 -9.18
C LEU A 80 0.69 0.62 -9.08
N TYR A 81 0.58 -0.18 -10.15
CA TYR A 81 0.99 -1.58 -10.16
C TYR A 81 2.06 -1.89 -11.22
N PRO A 82 3.33 -1.48 -11.01
CA PRO A 82 4.45 -1.82 -11.91
C PRO A 82 4.63 -3.32 -12.13
N ARG A 83 4.32 -4.17 -11.13
CA ARG A 83 4.15 -5.66 -11.08
C ARG A 83 5.09 -6.61 -11.85
N VAL A 84 5.88 -6.15 -12.81
CA VAL A 84 6.85 -6.93 -13.60
C VAL A 84 8.06 -7.18 -12.70
N PRO A 85 8.51 -8.43 -12.47
CA PRO A 85 9.55 -8.74 -11.48
C PRO A 85 10.84 -7.92 -11.62
N ALA A 86 11.36 -7.78 -12.84
CA ALA A 86 12.55 -6.97 -13.12
C ALA A 86 12.35 -5.47 -12.88
N GLN A 87 11.11 -4.98 -12.92
CA GLN A 87 10.79 -3.61 -12.52
C GLN A 87 10.63 -3.50 -11.01
N VAL A 88 10.01 -4.51 -10.38
CA VAL A 88 9.76 -4.56 -8.94
C VAL A 88 11.06 -4.58 -8.13
N SER A 89 12.07 -5.34 -8.56
CA SER A 89 13.40 -5.36 -7.90
C SER A 89 14.08 -3.99 -7.88
N GLU A 90 13.76 -3.14 -8.86
CA GLU A 90 14.37 -1.82 -9.04
C GLU A 90 13.55 -0.69 -8.40
N LEU A 91 12.39 -0.98 -7.80
CA LEU A 91 11.46 0.05 -7.33
C LEU A 91 12.10 1.00 -6.32
N LEU A 92 12.65 0.44 -5.25
CA LEU A 92 13.18 1.24 -4.15
C LEU A 92 14.50 1.93 -4.51
N ASN A 93 15.40 1.20 -5.18
CA ASN A 93 16.76 1.68 -5.41
C ASN A 93 16.88 2.62 -6.61
N ASN A 94 16.06 2.43 -7.65
CA ASN A 94 16.29 3.09 -8.94
C ASN A 94 15.06 3.78 -9.53
N ILE A 95 13.85 3.27 -9.31
CA ILE A 95 12.63 3.83 -9.92
C ILE A 95 12.03 4.94 -9.06
N ILE A 96 11.76 4.72 -7.77
CA ILE A 96 11.13 5.71 -6.87
C ILE A 96 11.99 6.97 -6.64
N PRO A 97 13.33 6.91 -6.54
CA PRO A 97 14.16 8.10 -6.39
C PRO A 97 13.99 9.14 -7.52
N LYS A 98 13.72 8.70 -8.75
CA LYS A 98 13.59 9.57 -9.93
C LYS A 98 12.38 10.51 -9.83
N PRO A 99 11.13 10.03 -9.72
CA PRO A 99 9.98 10.89 -9.54
C PRO A 99 10.01 11.65 -8.21
N MET A 100 10.70 11.17 -7.16
CA MET A 100 10.92 11.99 -5.97
C MET A 100 11.74 13.25 -6.31
N ARG A 101 12.85 13.11 -7.05
CA ARG A 101 13.63 14.28 -7.48
C ARG A 101 12.88 15.16 -8.47
N ASP A 102 12.13 14.58 -9.41
CA ASP A 102 11.29 15.33 -10.35
C ASP A 102 10.18 16.10 -9.60
N ALA A 103 9.66 15.52 -8.51
CA ALA A 103 8.58 16.09 -7.72
C ALA A 103 9.03 17.21 -6.79
N TYR A 104 10.11 16.97 -6.05
CA TYR A 104 10.50 17.76 -4.89
C TYR A 104 11.82 18.53 -5.08
N GLY A 105 12.52 18.33 -6.20
CA GLY A 105 13.82 18.94 -6.49
C GLY A 105 14.98 17.95 -6.39
N ALA A 106 16.10 18.28 -7.05
CA ALA A 106 17.26 17.40 -7.16
C ALA A 106 17.88 17.03 -5.79
N ASP A 107 17.83 17.97 -4.84
CA ASP A 107 18.41 17.85 -3.50
C ASP A 107 17.43 17.32 -2.43
N VAL A 108 16.28 16.78 -2.86
CA VAL A 108 15.30 16.20 -1.93
C VAL A 108 15.95 15.10 -1.08
N SER A 109 15.71 15.12 0.24
CA SER A 109 16.14 14.02 1.10
C SER A 109 15.44 12.72 0.71
N LEU A 110 16.23 11.66 0.63
CA LEU A 110 15.78 10.29 0.41
C LEU A 110 15.92 9.44 1.68
N ASP A 111 16.12 10.05 2.85
CA ASP A 111 16.43 9.32 4.09
C ASP A 111 15.34 8.30 4.45
N SER A 112 14.06 8.69 4.39
CA SER A 112 12.95 7.77 4.61
C SER A 112 12.92 6.62 3.60
N LEU A 113 13.37 6.82 2.36
CA LEU A 113 13.44 5.76 1.35
C LEU A 113 14.64 4.85 1.63
N ASN A 114 15.81 5.44 1.88
CA ASN A 114 17.04 4.75 2.18
C ASN A 114 16.92 3.88 3.43
N ALA A 115 16.18 4.32 4.45
CA ALA A 115 15.88 3.53 5.64
C ALA A 115 15.07 2.26 5.31
N VAL A 116 14.17 2.30 4.33
CA VAL A 116 13.44 1.11 3.84
C VAL A 116 14.38 0.18 3.08
N CYS A 117 15.21 0.75 2.18
CA CYS A 117 16.19 -0.02 1.42
C CYS A 117 17.16 -0.77 2.35
N ASP A 118 17.72 -0.06 3.34
CA ASP A 118 18.64 -0.58 4.34
C ASP A 118 17.99 -1.69 5.17
N PHE A 119 16.78 -1.44 5.71
CA PHE A 119 16.04 -2.46 6.47
C PHE A 119 15.79 -3.74 5.64
N ILE A 120 15.31 -3.62 4.41
CA ILE A 120 15.05 -4.79 3.55
C ILE A 120 16.35 -5.54 3.20
N ALA A 121 17.45 -4.81 3.00
CA ALA A 121 18.72 -5.40 2.59
C ALA A 121 19.49 -6.07 3.75
N THR A 122 19.45 -5.50 4.95
CA THR A 122 20.36 -5.89 6.03
C THR A 122 19.68 -6.57 7.22
N ASP A 123 18.37 -6.39 7.40
CA ASP A 123 17.66 -6.93 8.55
C ASP A 123 17.17 -8.38 8.30
N PRO A 124 17.34 -9.31 9.27
CA PRO A 124 16.88 -10.69 9.13
C PRO A 124 15.37 -10.83 8.90
N HIS A 125 14.55 -9.91 9.42
CA HIS A 125 13.12 -9.84 9.17
C HIS A 125 12.82 -9.04 7.91
N GLY A 126 13.54 -7.95 7.65
CA GLY A 126 13.37 -7.13 6.45
C GLY A 126 13.61 -7.92 5.15
N SER A 127 14.65 -8.76 5.12
CA SER A 127 15.00 -9.61 3.97
C SER A 127 13.97 -10.69 3.62
N GLN A 128 13.02 -10.98 4.52
CA GLN A 128 11.92 -11.92 4.26
C GLN A 128 10.74 -11.27 3.52
N LEU A 129 10.74 -9.95 3.37
CA LEU A 129 9.66 -9.19 2.75
C LEU A 129 9.66 -9.37 1.23
N ILE A 130 8.48 -9.67 0.69
CA ILE A 130 8.28 -9.84 -0.75
C ILE A 130 7.48 -8.65 -1.29
N PRO A 131 8.04 -7.83 -2.18
CA PRO A 131 7.29 -6.76 -2.81
C PRO A 131 6.37 -7.33 -3.92
N PRO A 132 5.04 -7.15 -3.84
CA PRO A 132 4.11 -7.58 -4.89
C PRO A 132 4.08 -6.62 -6.10
N GLY A 133 4.84 -5.52 -6.06
CA GLY A 133 4.78 -4.47 -7.06
C GLY A 133 3.55 -3.58 -6.94
N THR A 134 3.01 -3.43 -5.73
CA THR A 134 1.96 -2.46 -5.40
C THR A 134 2.59 -1.22 -4.78
N THR A 135 2.25 -0.05 -5.32
CA THR A 135 2.62 1.26 -4.77
C THR A 135 1.38 2.14 -4.66
N ALA A 136 1.40 3.16 -3.82
CA ALA A 136 0.35 4.18 -3.81
C ALA A 136 0.91 5.56 -3.52
N ILE A 137 0.16 6.59 -3.89
CA ILE A 137 0.52 8.00 -3.70
C ILE A 137 -0.73 8.72 -3.20
N ASP A 138 -0.56 9.52 -2.16
CA ASP A 138 -1.60 10.43 -1.69
C ASP A 138 -1.68 11.63 -2.66
N CYS A 139 -2.90 11.96 -3.10
CA CYS A 139 -3.16 13.08 -4.01
C CYS A 139 -3.58 14.32 -3.20
N CYS A 140 -2.64 14.79 -2.39
CA CYS A 140 -2.75 15.99 -1.58
C CYS A 140 -1.46 16.82 -1.75
N ARG A 141 -1.38 17.95 -1.04
CA ARG A 141 -0.24 18.87 -1.14
C ARG A 141 1.10 18.11 -1.04
N PRO A 142 2.08 18.39 -1.92
CA PRO A 142 3.30 17.60 -1.99
C PRO A 142 4.03 17.44 -0.66
N GLN A 143 4.04 18.48 0.17
CA GLN A 143 4.69 18.44 1.49
C GLN A 143 4.07 17.44 2.47
N ASP A 144 2.80 17.07 2.28
CA ASP A 144 2.04 16.17 3.16
C ASP A 144 1.88 14.76 2.55
N ALA A 145 2.06 14.65 1.23
CA ALA A 145 1.87 13.43 0.49
C ALA A 145 2.92 12.36 0.84
N ARG A 146 2.51 11.10 0.75
CA ARG A 146 3.35 9.93 1.00
C ARG A 146 3.35 9.03 -0.21
N VAL A 147 4.52 8.50 -0.54
CA VAL A 147 4.67 7.38 -1.47
C VAL A 147 4.66 6.11 -0.64
N LYS A 148 3.76 5.19 -0.93
CA LYS A 148 3.56 3.96 -0.17
C LYS A 148 4.13 2.79 -0.96
N PHE A 149 5.09 2.10 -0.35
CA PHE A 149 5.64 0.86 -0.89
C PHE A 149 5.06 -0.30 -0.12
N TYR A 150 4.32 -1.17 -0.81
CA TYR A 150 3.69 -2.32 -0.19
C TYR A 150 4.59 -3.54 -0.27
N VAL A 151 4.56 -4.35 0.78
CA VAL A 151 5.26 -5.63 0.87
C VAL A 151 4.34 -6.66 1.51
N VAL A 152 4.66 -7.92 1.30
CA VAL A 152 4.00 -9.03 1.96
C VAL A 152 5.00 -9.90 2.72
N SER A 153 4.55 -10.53 3.79
CA SER A 153 5.32 -11.54 4.52
C SER A 153 4.49 -12.81 4.72
N ARG A 154 5.17 -13.95 4.63
CA ARG A 154 4.63 -15.26 5.04
C ARG A 154 4.87 -15.55 6.51
N ASN A 155 5.80 -14.84 7.15
CA ASN A 155 6.09 -14.98 8.56
C ASN A 155 5.08 -14.15 9.37
N ARG A 156 4.50 -14.77 10.40
CA ARG A 156 3.37 -14.23 11.18
C ARG A 156 3.68 -14.10 12.67
N SER A 157 4.93 -14.33 13.08
CA SER A 157 5.31 -14.16 14.49
C SER A 157 5.21 -12.68 14.88
N PHE A 158 4.83 -12.40 16.14
CA PHE A 158 4.79 -11.01 16.60
C PHE A 158 6.17 -10.37 16.63
N ASP A 159 7.25 -11.12 16.87
CA ASP A 159 8.63 -10.61 16.75
C ASP A 159 8.91 -10.08 15.34
N HIS A 160 8.49 -10.83 14.31
CA HIS A 160 8.67 -10.40 12.93
C HIS A 160 7.82 -9.17 12.60
N ILE A 161 6.56 -9.14 13.05
CA ILE A 161 5.68 -7.98 12.90
C ILE A 161 6.28 -6.76 13.60
N ALA A 162 6.74 -6.92 14.84
CA ALA A 162 7.35 -5.85 15.64
C ALA A 162 8.61 -5.33 14.97
N ALA A 163 9.47 -6.22 14.47
CA ALA A 163 10.67 -5.84 13.72
C ALA A 163 10.31 -5.01 12.47
N ILE A 164 9.31 -5.41 11.69
CA ILE A 164 8.87 -4.63 10.52
C ILE A 164 8.31 -3.27 10.93
N MET A 165 7.41 -3.26 11.92
CA MET A 165 6.75 -2.03 12.39
C MET A 165 7.73 -1.03 13.00
N THR A 166 8.83 -1.52 13.56
CA THR A 166 9.91 -0.70 14.16
C THR A 166 11.09 -0.47 13.24
N LEU A 167 11.08 -1.02 12.01
CA LEU A 167 12.25 -1.05 11.12
C LEU A 167 13.50 -1.60 11.82
N GLY A 168 13.38 -2.75 12.48
CA GLY A 168 14.47 -3.38 13.23
C GLY A 168 14.90 -2.58 14.47
N GLY A 169 13.93 -1.97 15.17
CA GLY A 169 14.20 -1.15 16.36
C GLY A 169 14.61 0.30 16.09
N ARG A 170 14.68 0.75 14.83
CA ARG A 170 14.94 2.17 14.48
C ARG A 170 13.81 3.11 14.93
N LYS A 171 12.60 2.60 15.13
CA LYS A 171 11.47 3.33 15.74
C LYS A 171 11.12 2.71 17.08
N THR A 172 10.88 3.56 18.07
CA THR A 172 10.32 3.14 19.36
C THR A 172 8.85 2.79 19.19
N ALA A 173 8.46 1.56 19.54
CA ALA A 173 7.07 1.19 19.66
C ALA A 173 6.91 0.11 20.73
N ASP A 174 5.83 0.19 21.49
CA ASP A 174 5.46 -0.79 22.49
C ASP A 174 4.62 -1.88 21.82
N PHE A 175 5.29 -2.93 21.32
CA PHE A 175 4.64 -4.08 20.70
C PHE A 175 4.65 -5.28 21.64
N PRO A 176 3.53 -6.01 21.79
CA PRO A 176 3.52 -7.26 22.52
C PRO A 176 4.29 -8.32 21.71
N THR A 177 5.52 -8.62 22.12
CA THR A 177 6.42 -9.56 21.44
C THR A 177 6.14 -11.03 21.77
N SER A 178 5.42 -11.32 22.87
CA SER A 178 5.25 -12.70 23.36
C SER A 178 4.06 -13.49 22.80
N ALA A 179 3.31 -12.95 21.83
CA ALA A 179 2.13 -13.61 21.26
C ALA A 179 2.39 -14.18 19.86
N GLN A 180 1.45 -14.96 19.31
CA GLN A 180 1.38 -15.38 17.90
C GLN A 180 -0.03 -15.14 17.36
N LEU A 181 -0.17 -14.75 16.09
CA LEU A 181 -1.50 -14.61 15.49
C LEU A 181 -2.18 -15.99 15.42
N PRO A 182 -3.50 -16.07 15.61
CA PRO A 182 -4.23 -17.33 15.45
C PRO A 182 -4.00 -17.95 14.06
N PRO A 183 -3.95 -19.28 13.95
CA PRO A 183 -3.87 -19.97 12.67
C PRO A 183 -5.05 -19.58 11.76
N GLN A 184 -4.82 -19.62 10.45
CA GLN A 184 -5.82 -19.32 9.42
C GLN A 184 -6.81 -20.49 9.30
N ASN A 185 -8.08 -20.22 8.99
CA ASN A 185 -8.99 -21.30 8.61
C ASN A 185 -8.70 -21.71 7.16
N GLU A 186 -8.35 -22.98 6.93
CA GLU A 186 -8.09 -23.51 5.58
C GLU A 186 -9.35 -23.52 4.70
N ASP A 187 -10.54 -23.55 5.32
CA ASP A 187 -11.84 -23.60 4.64
C ASP A 187 -12.37 -22.23 4.16
N GLY A 188 -11.73 -21.12 4.58
CA GLY A 188 -12.18 -19.75 4.34
C GLY A 188 -11.55 -19.06 3.13
N ALA A 189 -10.92 -19.81 2.23
CA ALA A 189 -10.31 -19.26 1.01
C ALA A 189 -11.39 -18.78 0.03
N ALA A 190 -12.06 -17.67 0.32
CA ALA A 190 -12.65 -16.85 -0.72
C ALA A 190 -11.52 -16.45 -1.67
N ASN A 191 -11.60 -16.92 -2.91
CA ASN A 191 -10.75 -16.56 -4.06
C ASN A 191 -10.97 -15.10 -4.48
N ASP A 192 -11.02 -14.16 -3.53
CA ASP A 192 -10.98 -12.75 -3.85
C ASP A 192 -9.55 -12.46 -4.28
N GLY A 193 -9.38 -12.14 -5.57
CA GLY A 193 -8.11 -11.91 -6.28
C GLY A 193 -7.26 -10.74 -5.75
N GLY A 194 -7.26 -10.48 -4.45
CA GLY A 194 -6.25 -9.72 -3.75
C GLY A 194 -4.89 -10.44 -3.81
N PRO A 195 -3.78 -9.69 -3.80
CA PRO A 195 -2.46 -10.21 -4.14
C PRO A 195 -1.85 -11.18 -3.11
N ASN A 196 -2.59 -11.64 -2.10
CA ASN A 196 -2.01 -12.45 -1.04
C ASN A 196 -3.02 -13.41 -0.36
N PRO A 197 -3.14 -14.66 -0.82
CA PRO A 197 -3.99 -15.65 -0.16
C PRO A 197 -3.45 -16.08 1.22
N ASN A 198 -2.15 -15.95 1.50
CA ASN A 198 -1.49 -16.64 2.63
C ASN A 198 -0.53 -15.78 3.50
N GLY A 199 -0.56 -14.45 3.47
CA GLY A 199 0.42 -13.62 4.18
C GLY A 199 -0.09 -12.31 4.77
N LEU A 200 0.70 -11.71 5.66
CA LEU A 200 0.49 -10.35 6.17
C LEU A 200 0.96 -9.34 5.13
N SER A 201 0.28 -8.20 5.03
CA SER A 201 0.71 -7.11 4.16
C SER A 201 1.12 -5.91 5.00
N PHE A 202 2.14 -5.19 4.53
CA PHE A 202 2.61 -3.96 5.15
C PHE A 202 2.75 -2.86 4.10
N SER A 203 2.65 -1.60 4.52
CA SER A 203 3.07 -0.46 3.72
C SER A 203 4.09 0.38 4.46
N PHE A 204 5.18 0.70 3.76
CA PHE A 204 6.12 1.75 4.15
C PHE A 204 5.68 3.05 3.49
N ASN A 205 5.23 4.00 4.30
CA ASN A 205 4.81 5.33 3.86
C ASN A 205 6.02 6.26 3.91
N ILE A 206 6.60 6.48 2.75
CA ILE A 206 7.82 7.26 2.51
C ILE A 206 7.45 8.71 2.27
N GLN A 207 8.14 9.62 2.95
CA GLN A 207 7.93 11.07 2.82
C GLN A 207 9.28 11.80 2.89
N PRO A 208 9.56 12.76 1.98
CA PRO A 208 10.83 13.50 1.96
C PRO A 208 11.20 14.24 3.26
N ARG A 209 10.18 14.65 4.04
CA ARG A 209 10.35 15.47 5.25
C ARG A 209 10.61 14.64 6.50
N ARG A 210 10.72 13.32 6.37
CA ARG A 210 10.94 12.39 7.49
C ARG A 210 12.20 11.59 7.25
N ALA A 211 12.95 11.33 8.32
CA ALA A 211 14.11 10.45 8.26
C ALA A 211 13.69 8.96 8.20
N LEU A 212 12.56 8.61 8.81
CA LEU A 212 12.03 7.24 8.85
C LEU A 212 10.59 7.22 8.32
N PRO A 213 10.20 6.15 7.58
CA PRO A 213 8.84 5.99 7.09
C PRO A 213 7.87 5.66 8.22
N ASP A 214 6.59 5.94 7.99
CA ASP A 214 5.53 5.30 8.77
C ASP A 214 5.26 3.89 8.24
N VAL A 215 5.05 2.94 9.13
CA VAL A 215 4.75 1.55 8.76
C VAL A 215 3.30 1.26 9.14
N LYS A 216 2.54 0.65 8.24
CA LYS A 216 1.19 0.15 8.53
C LYS A 216 1.14 -1.34 8.25
N ALA A 217 0.59 -2.11 9.18
CA ALA A 217 0.26 -3.52 8.98
C ALA A 217 -1.21 -3.66 8.58
N TYR A 218 -1.50 -4.63 7.71
CA TYR A 218 -2.84 -5.01 7.28
C TYR A 218 -3.08 -6.46 7.68
N PHE A 219 -4.08 -6.66 8.53
CA PHE A 219 -4.53 -7.98 8.98
C PHE A 219 -5.87 -8.28 8.33
N ASP A 220 -5.92 -9.34 7.54
CA ASP A 220 -7.15 -9.80 6.90
C ASP A 220 -7.93 -10.66 7.89
N VAL A 221 -8.80 -10.03 8.69
CA VAL A 221 -9.52 -10.70 9.79
C VAL A 221 -10.44 -11.81 9.26
N ALA A 222 -10.99 -11.66 8.03
CA ALA A 222 -11.84 -12.66 7.42
C ALA A 222 -11.11 -14.00 7.23
N LYS A 223 -9.81 -13.97 6.92
CA LYS A 223 -8.98 -15.18 6.81
C LYS A 223 -8.75 -15.89 8.15
N HIS A 224 -8.85 -15.18 9.27
CA HIS A 224 -8.57 -15.70 10.61
C HIS A 224 -9.83 -16.00 11.43
N ALA A 225 -11.02 -15.66 10.92
CA ALA A 225 -12.28 -15.88 11.59
C ALA A 225 -13.06 -17.04 10.96
N LYS A 226 -13.87 -17.73 11.76
CA LYS A 226 -14.75 -18.82 11.28
C LYS A 226 -15.97 -18.30 10.50
N SER A 227 -16.28 -17.02 10.66
CA SER A 227 -17.39 -16.33 10.01
C SER A 227 -17.18 -14.82 10.13
N ASP A 228 -17.88 -14.04 9.30
CA ASP A 228 -17.90 -12.57 9.41
C ASP A 228 -18.39 -12.11 10.78
N MET A 229 -19.33 -12.85 11.39
CA MET A 229 -19.80 -12.54 12.75
C MET A 229 -18.67 -12.73 13.79
N ALA A 230 -17.92 -13.83 13.71
CA ALA A 230 -16.78 -14.04 14.60
C ALA A 230 -15.67 -12.99 14.40
N ALA A 231 -15.45 -12.56 13.15
CA ALA A 231 -14.54 -11.45 12.85
C ALA A 231 -15.03 -10.14 13.50
N ALA A 232 -16.33 -9.83 13.35
CA ALA A 232 -16.94 -8.66 13.94
C ALA A 232 -16.84 -8.67 15.47
N GLU A 233 -17.20 -9.77 16.12
CA GLU A 233 -17.09 -9.93 17.58
C GLU A 233 -15.66 -9.74 18.09
N ALA A 234 -14.66 -10.27 17.38
CA ALA A 234 -13.25 -10.08 17.72
C ALA A 234 -12.83 -8.59 17.66
N VAL A 235 -13.25 -7.88 16.61
CA VAL A 235 -13.00 -6.44 16.46
C VAL A 235 -13.73 -5.63 17.53
N ILE A 236 -14.99 -5.96 17.83
CA ILE A 236 -15.79 -5.31 18.88
C ILE A 236 -15.10 -5.47 20.23
N GLY A 237 -14.72 -6.71 20.60
CA GLY A 237 -14.02 -6.96 21.86
C GLY A 237 -12.68 -6.23 21.95
N PHE A 238 -11.94 -6.09 20.84
CA PHE A 238 -10.74 -5.26 20.80
C PHE A 238 -11.07 -3.78 21.08
N LEU A 239 -12.07 -3.21 20.41
CA LEU A 239 -12.49 -1.82 20.60
C LEU A 239 -12.92 -1.57 22.05
N GLU A 240 -13.68 -2.48 22.66
CA GLU A 240 -14.11 -2.37 24.06
C GLU A 240 -12.93 -2.33 25.04
N ARG A 241 -11.96 -3.25 24.91
CA ARG A 241 -10.76 -3.27 25.75
C ARG A 241 -9.92 -2.00 25.66
N HIS A 242 -10.03 -1.25 24.55
CA HIS A 242 -9.30 0.00 24.32
C HIS A 242 -10.18 1.25 24.49
N GLY A 243 -11.31 1.15 25.21
CA GLY A 243 -12.18 2.30 25.51
C GLY A 243 -12.93 2.87 24.30
N ARG A 244 -13.00 2.10 23.21
CA ARG A 244 -13.61 2.48 21.92
C ARG A 244 -14.89 1.72 21.60
N GLY A 245 -15.45 1.00 22.57
CA GLY A 245 -16.68 0.20 22.40
C GLY A 245 -17.90 0.98 21.89
N ARG A 246 -17.93 2.31 22.06
CA ARG A 246 -19.00 3.17 21.51
C ARG A 246 -19.16 3.06 20.00
N TYR A 247 -18.08 2.81 19.26
CA TYR A 247 -18.10 2.69 17.79
C TYR A 247 -18.64 1.33 17.32
N ALA A 248 -18.78 0.36 18.22
CA ALA A 248 -19.31 -0.98 17.93
C ALA A 248 -20.83 -1.09 18.10
N ARG A 249 -21.48 -0.07 18.68
CA ARG A 249 -22.92 -0.08 18.94
C ARG A 249 -23.66 0.50 17.73
N ARG A 250 -24.72 -0.19 17.28
CA ARG A 250 -25.69 0.42 16.35
C ARG A 250 -26.35 1.61 17.06
N THR A 251 -26.18 2.80 16.50
CA THR A 251 -27.07 3.94 16.75
C THR A 251 -28.39 3.74 16.02
#